data_AF-A0A954L1V3-F1
#
_entry.id   AF-A0A954L1V3-F1
#
_cell.length_a   1.000
_cell.length_b   1.000
_cell.length_c   1.000
_cell.angle_alpha   90.00
_cell.angle_beta   90.00
_cell.angle_gamma   90.00
#
_symmetry.space_group_name_H-M   'P 1'
#
loop_
_entity.id
_entity.type
_entity.pdbx_description
1 polymer ?
#
loop_
_entity_poly.entity_id
_entity_poly.type
_entity_poly.pdbx_seq_one_letter_code
_entity_poly.pdbx_strand_id
1 'polypeptide(L)'
;MIFAGERARFGVPSNLNPLVVKNMISRRGSKSNVFAGMISDLKAAVGRGSRRRRVSRPAEKRTSGAECLETRLVLSALVVSSDVNSVGDVTLTATDEATTGDDLTIQAGVTVESTGGQVTLNVGDDLLVEAGASVLSSQAIVINLDSVDADPGVGSTATIDGTVSAGVFSQINTTSDGPINVTIGSAARKAAWEIHGGTGGDDTLTVNLEGLNFPVFSATGPGQGSITDAGESIGIEFFDIENINTVGGGFAEFHLDTSGVSDGSDDSVTLVLDGTGNDVIIQRNGTEIDRMPISVGRLTITGSDDNDTLVIDHSAGIIGADITFNGGNGNDSLVVIGNGSTNGTYTPGATGAGTVDVDGGGGTITFTGLEPVDISGMATATLSLPGANDVLTIADGTDFATGTTAALRVSGTSGGTTIETAAFFNNGNLIIDTSDVDGTDTITVTSASGSHANGNLTVATGGTAADGDQILLNGSVTTTGTQTY
;
A
#
# COMPACT_ATOMS: atom_id res chain seq x y z
N MET A 1 28.09 30.70 53.13
CA MET A 1 29.07 31.39 52.25
C MET A 1 28.44 31.44 50.87
N ILE A 2 28.47 32.63 50.25
CA ILE A 2 27.45 33.18 49.34
C ILE A 2 27.59 32.65 47.90
N PHE A 3 26.44 32.40 47.25
CA PHE A 3 26.25 32.12 45.82
C PHE A 3 26.70 33.30 44.94
N ALA A 4 27.37 33.02 43.82
CA ALA A 4 27.50 33.95 42.70
C ALA A 4 27.09 33.24 41.41
N GLY A 5 26.02 33.74 40.79
CA GLY A 5 25.45 33.25 39.54
C GLY A 5 26.09 33.92 38.32
N GLU A 6 26.29 33.13 37.27
CA GLU A 6 26.84 33.53 36.00
C GLU A 6 25.70 33.69 34.99
N ARG A 7 25.52 34.92 34.47
CA ARG A 7 24.53 35.25 33.43
C ARG A 7 25.24 35.27 32.07
N ALA A 8 24.94 34.30 31.21
CA ALA A 8 25.30 34.34 29.80
C ALA A 8 24.44 35.36 29.05
N ARG A 9 25.08 36.29 28.35
CA ARG A 9 24.47 37.29 27.45
C ARG A 9 24.31 36.69 26.06
N PHE A 10 23.08 36.64 25.55
CA PHE A 10 22.81 36.40 24.12
C PHE A 10 23.06 37.68 23.33
N GLY A 11 24.04 37.66 22.43
CA GLY A 11 24.27 38.68 21.42
C GLY A 11 23.50 38.35 20.15
N VAL A 12 22.64 39.26 19.70
CA VAL A 12 21.96 39.20 18.39
C VAL A 12 22.86 39.87 17.35
N PRO A 13 23.20 39.24 16.22
CA PRO A 13 23.79 39.95 15.10
C PRO A 13 22.70 40.67 14.29
N SER A 14 22.75 42.01 14.33
CA SER A 14 22.06 42.89 13.39
C SER A 14 22.80 42.89 12.06
N ASN A 15 22.14 42.48 10.96
CA ASN A 15 22.40 42.97 9.59
C ASN A 15 21.38 42.35 8.61
N LEU A 16 20.25 43.05 8.40
CA LEU A 16 19.49 42.91 7.15
C LEU A 16 19.11 44.30 6.63
N ASN A 17 19.49 44.51 5.38
CA ASN A 17 19.41 45.74 4.60
C ASN A 17 17.98 45.88 4.03
N PRO A 18 17.30 47.05 4.11
CA PRO A 18 15.94 47.18 3.65
C PRO A 18 15.89 47.81 2.26
N LEU A 19 15.54 47.06 1.21
CA LEU A 19 15.14 47.68 -0.06
C LEU A 19 14.36 46.74 -0.97
N VAL A 20 13.26 47.29 -1.48
CA VAL A 20 12.41 46.85 -2.62
C VAL A 20 11.34 45.80 -2.31
N VAL A 21 10.15 46.25 -1.89
CA VAL A 21 8.90 45.93 -2.61
C VAL A 21 7.95 47.13 -2.52
N LYS A 22 7.69 47.77 -3.65
CA LYS A 22 6.63 48.77 -3.83
C LYS A 22 5.85 48.36 -5.08
N ASN A 23 4.52 48.31 -4.93
CA ASN A 23 3.46 48.23 -5.95
C ASN A 23 2.81 46.85 -6.20
N MET A 24 1.62 46.66 -5.62
CA MET A 24 0.34 46.37 -6.32
C MET A 24 -0.79 46.40 -5.26
N ILE A 25 -1.43 47.54 -5.00
CA ILE A 25 -2.69 48.01 -5.60
C ILE A 25 -3.84 46.97 -5.57
N SER A 26 -4.66 47.09 -4.52
CA SER A 26 -6.13 47.15 -4.52
C SER A 26 -6.94 46.06 -5.27
N ARG A 27 -7.51 45.12 -4.51
CA ARG A 27 -8.93 44.72 -4.60
C ARG A 27 -9.50 44.36 -3.23
N ARG A 28 -10.13 45.32 -2.55
CA ARG A 28 -11.11 45.07 -1.49
C ARG A 28 -12.47 44.91 -2.15
N GLY A 29 -13.14 43.78 -1.90
CA GLY A 29 -14.48 43.53 -2.39
C GLY A 29 -15.14 42.36 -1.65
N SER A 30 -15.80 42.68 -0.53
CA SER A 30 -17.09 42.12 -0.10
C SER A 30 -17.34 40.63 -0.34
N LYS A 31 -17.23 39.81 0.72
CA LYS A 31 -18.13 38.67 0.88
C LYS A 31 -18.90 38.79 2.21
N SER A 32 -20.21 38.77 2.01
CA SER A 32 -21.28 39.02 2.93
C SER A 32 -21.54 37.79 3.79
N ASN A 33 -21.58 37.99 5.10
CA ASN A 33 -22.24 37.12 6.06
C ASN A 33 -23.75 37.07 5.74
N VAL A 34 -24.26 35.94 5.28
CA VAL A 34 -25.69 35.62 5.33
C VAL A 34 -25.81 34.13 5.60
N PHE A 35 -26.00 33.74 6.87
CA PHE A 35 -26.86 32.62 7.27
C PHE A 35 -26.99 32.63 8.80
N ALA A 36 -27.73 33.62 9.30
CA ALA A 36 -28.25 33.63 10.65
C ALA A 36 -29.58 34.40 10.63
N GLY A 37 -30.69 33.67 10.73
CA GLY A 37 -32.00 34.27 11.01
C GLY A 37 -33.12 33.77 10.12
N MET A 38 -33.77 32.66 10.52
CA MET A 38 -35.19 32.40 10.20
C MET A 38 -35.76 31.26 11.07
N ILE A 39 -35.79 31.45 12.40
CA ILE A 39 -36.78 30.77 13.26
C ILE A 39 -37.29 31.80 14.28
N SER A 40 -38.25 32.61 13.84
CA SER A 40 -39.16 33.33 14.73
C SER A 40 -40.40 33.67 13.93
N ASP A 41 -41.43 32.82 14.02
CA ASP A 41 -42.83 33.22 13.83
C ASP A 41 -43.76 32.05 14.17
N LEU A 42 -43.90 31.78 15.48
CA LEU A 42 -45.01 30.97 15.98
C LEU A 42 -45.46 31.48 17.34
N LYS A 43 -46.18 32.61 17.36
CA LYS A 43 -47.14 32.99 18.42
C LYS A 43 -47.83 34.32 18.10
N ALA A 44 -49.06 34.26 17.60
CA ALA A 44 -50.22 35.06 18.08
C ALA A 44 -51.34 35.13 17.03
N ALA A 45 -52.35 34.27 17.15
CA ALA A 45 -53.69 34.58 16.65
C ALA A 45 -54.76 33.73 17.39
N VAL A 46 -54.97 34.07 18.66
CA VAL A 46 -56.22 33.74 19.36
C VAL A 46 -57.27 34.77 18.93
N GLY A 47 -58.39 34.34 18.36
CA GLY A 47 -59.59 35.18 18.40
C GLY A 47 -60.69 34.96 17.36
N ARG A 48 -61.72 34.21 17.81
CA ARG A 48 -63.17 34.41 17.55
C ARG A 48 -63.73 33.98 16.18
N GLY A 49 -64.77 33.15 16.21
CA GLY A 49 -65.63 32.96 15.03
C GLY A 49 -66.65 31.83 15.08
N SER A 50 -67.53 31.84 16.09
CA SER A 50 -68.70 30.97 16.18
C SER A 50 -69.53 30.92 14.90
N ARG A 51 -69.86 29.72 14.40
CA ARG A 51 -71.18 29.44 13.80
C ARG A 51 -71.50 27.94 13.79
N ARG A 52 -72.49 27.61 14.62
CA ARG A 52 -73.24 26.36 14.65
C ARG A 52 -73.76 26.00 13.25
N ARG A 53 -73.53 24.76 12.81
CA ARG A 53 -74.50 24.07 11.95
C ARG A 53 -74.67 22.63 12.43
N ARG A 54 -75.80 22.44 13.10
CA ARG A 54 -76.37 21.17 13.52
C ARG A 54 -76.87 20.48 12.25
N VAL A 55 -76.24 19.38 11.85
CA VAL A 55 -76.82 18.46 10.86
C VAL A 55 -76.83 17.07 11.47
N SER A 56 -77.99 16.45 11.34
CA SER A 56 -78.49 15.26 11.99
C SER A 56 -77.70 14.00 11.67
N ARG A 57 -77.47 13.20 12.72
CA ARG A 57 -77.16 11.76 12.67
C ARG A 57 -78.20 11.00 11.82
N PRO A 58 -77.75 9.94 11.13
CA PRO A 58 -78.44 8.67 11.28
C PRO A 58 -77.48 7.47 11.51
N ALA A 59 -77.96 6.57 12.38
CA ALA A 59 -77.71 5.12 12.44
C ALA A 59 -76.27 4.57 12.43
N GLU A 60 -75.75 4.38 13.64
CA GLU A 60 -75.34 3.08 14.18
C GLU A 60 -75.14 1.90 13.18
N LYS A 61 -73.88 1.49 13.02
CA LYS A 61 -73.52 0.09 12.78
C LYS A 61 -72.28 -0.25 13.62
N ARG A 62 -72.51 -0.85 14.79
CA ARG A 62 -71.47 -1.50 15.58
C ARG A 62 -71.03 -2.76 14.84
N THR A 63 -69.82 -2.75 14.30
CA THR A 63 -69.09 -3.98 14.00
C THR A 63 -67.96 -4.08 15.01
N SER A 64 -68.19 -4.87 16.05
CA SER A 64 -67.13 -5.47 16.86
C SER A 64 -66.38 -6.47 15.97
N GLY A 65 -65.46 -5.97 15.15
CA GLY A 65 -64.40 -6.78 14.58
C GLY A 65 -63.25 -6.76 15.57
N ALA A 66 -62.82 -7.93 16.01
CA ALA A 66 -61.65 -8.10 16.85
C ALA A 66 -60.50 -7.25 16.29
N GLU A 67 -59.94 -6.36 17.13
CA GLU A 67 -58.57 -5.94 16.94
C GLU A 67 -57.73 -7.20 17.06
N CYS A 68 -57.47 -7.84 15.92
CA CYS A 68 -56.36 -8.73 15.76
C CYS A 68 -55.14 -7.82 15.93
N LEU A 69 -54.66 -7.69 17.16
CA LEU A 69 -53.32 -7.23 17.44
C LEU A 69 -52.40 -8.31 16.84
N GLU A 70 -52.22 -8.29 15.53
CA GLU A 70 -51.07 -8.93 14.91
C GLU A 70 -49.87 -8.12 15.38
N THR A 71 -49.28 -8.53 16.50
CA THR A 71 -47.84 -8.46 16.65
C THR A 71 -47.26 -9.36 15.57
N ARG A 72 -47.23 -8.84 14.34
CA ARG A 72 -46.39 -9.36 13.28
C ARG A 72 -44.99 -9.09 13.77
N LEU A 73 -44.38 -10.08 14.43
CA LEU A 73 -42.94 -10.16 14.59
C LEU A 73 -42.40 -9.96 13.17
N VAL A 74 -41.86 -8.79 12.91
CA VAL A 74 -41.01 -8.58 11.76
C VAL A 74 -39.82 -9.46 12.11
N LEU A 75 -39.69 -10.60 11.44
CA LEU A 75 -38.45 -11.34 11.52
C LEU A 75 -37.44 -10.44 10.83
N SER A 76 -36.44 -10.03 11.60
CA SER A 76 -35.39 -9.13 11.18
C SER A 76 -34.44 -9.80 10.20
N ALA A 77 -34.16 -11.09 10.42
CA ALA A 77 -33.50 -11.98 9.46
C ALA A 77 -34.35 -12.29 8.20
N LEU A 78 -33.68 -12.39 7.05
CA LEU A 78 -34.25 -12.78 5.76
C LEU A 78 -33.55 -14.02 5.19
N VAL A 79 -34.31 -15.11 4.99
CA VAL A 79 -33.83 -16.30 4.27
C VAL A 79 -34.55 -16.42 2.93
N VAL A 80 -33.79 -16.39 1.84
CA VAL A 80 -34.27 -16.61 0.47
C VAL A 80 -34.09 -18.08 0.10
N SER A 81 -35.20 -18.82 0.17
CA SER A 81 -35.24 -20.27 -0.09
C SER A 81 -35.91 -20.65 -1.43
N SER A 82 -36.18 -19.67 -2.28
CA SER A 82 -36.80 -19.85 -3.60
C SER A 82 -36.39 -18.72 -4.53
N ASP A 83 -36.37 -19.00 -5.84
CA ASP A 83 -35.95 -18.02 -6.84
C ASP A 83 -36.75 -16.70 -6.77
N VAL A 84 -36.03 -15.60 -6.96
CA VAL A 84 -36.57 -14.24 -7.05
C VAL A 84 -36.18 -13.69 -8.42
N ASN A 85 -37.14 -13.61 -9.34
CA ASN A 85 -36.89 -13.17 -10.72
C ASN A 85 -37.72 -11.94 -11.07
N SER A 86 -37.07 -10.87 -11.51
CA SER A 86 -37.73 -9.62 -11.92
C SER A 86 -37.15 -9.06 -13.23
N VAL A 87 -37.95 -8.27 -13.93
CA VAL A 87 -37.48 -7.42 -15.04
C VAL A 87 -36.98 -6.07 -14.53
N GLY A 88 -37.61 -5.54 -13.49
CA GLY A 88 -37.14 -4.32 -12.83
C GLY A 88 -36.21 -4.65 -11.67
N ASP A 89 -35.92 -3.65 -10.85
CA ASP A 89 -35.04 -3.80 -9.68
C ASP A 89 -35.56 -4.88 -8.71
N VAL A 90 -34.62 -5.56 -8.05
CA VAL A 90 -34.87 -6.48 -6.94
C VAL A 90 -34.22 -5.91 -5.70
N THR A 91 -35.00 -5.68 -4.65
CA THR A 91 -34.49 -5.23 -3.34
C THR A 91 -34.88 -6.25 -2.29
N LEU A 92 -33.89 -6.80 -1.60
CA LEU A 92 -34.04 -7.67 -0.44
C LEU A 92 -33.50 -6.94 0.79
N THR A 93 -34.18 -7.08 1.92
CA THR A 93 -33.83 -6.35 3.15
C THR A 93 -34.05 -7.25 4.35
N ALA A 94 -32.95 -7.60 5.02
CA ALA A 94 -32.97 -7.97 6.44
C ALA A 94 -32.92 -6.66 7.24
N THR A 95 -33.82 -6.48 8.20
CA THR A 95 -33.84 -5.25 9.00
C THR A 95 -32.84 -5.37 10.12
N ASP A 96 -32.27 -4.25 10.51
CA ASP A 96 -31.25 -4.14 11.54
C ASP A 96 -31.86 -3.70 12.89
N GLU A 97 -31.65 -4.51 13.91
CA GLU A 97 -31.94 -4.30 15.32
C GLU A 97 -30.64 -4.34 16.12
N ALA A 98 -30.61 -3.71 17.29
CA ALA A 98 -29.39 -3.63 18.11
C ALA A 98 -28.91 -4.98 18.73
N THR A 99 -29.42 -6.10 18.22
CA THR A 99 -29.07 -7.44 18.63
C THR A 99 -28.69 -8.24 17.40
N THR A 100 -27.64 -9.04 17.51
CA THR A 100 -27.23 -10.01 16.48
C THR A 100 -28.37 -10.93 16.01
N GLY A 101 -28.27 -11.37 14.75
CA GLY A 101 -29.12 -12.39 14.12
C GLY A 101 -29.96 -11.87 12.95
N ASP A 102 -29.72 -10.65 12.49
CA ASP A 102 -30.45 -9.92 11.46
C ASP A 102 -29.87 -10.17 10.06
N ASP A 103 -29.65 -11.46 9.81
CA ASP A 103 -28.88 -11.96 8.68
C ASP A 103 -29.71 -11.99 7.39
N LEU A 104 -29.03 -11.82 6.26
CA LEU A 104 -29.58 -12.16 4.94
C LEU A 104 -28.89 -13.42 4.42
N THR A 105 -29.66 -14.50 4.24
CA THR A 105 -29.16 -15.75 3.66
C THR A 105 -29.82 -16.05 2.32
N ILE A 106 -29.03 -16.33 1.28
CA ILE A 106 -29.48 -16.88 0.00
C ILE A 106 -29.02 -18.34 -0.08
N GLN A 107 -29.98 -19.26 -0.06
CA GLN A 107 -29.70 -20.70 0.02
C GLN A 107 -29.14 -21.29 -1.27
N ALA A 108 -28.39 -22.38 -1.16
CA ALA A 108 -27.84 -23.13 -2.27
C ALA A 108 -28.93 -23.53 -3.28
N GLY A 109 -28.67 -23.32 -4.57
CA GLY A 109 -29.59 -23.62 -5.66
C GLY A 109 -30.67 -22.55 -5.89
N VAL A 110 -30.68 -21.46 -5.12
CA VAL A 110 -31.58 -20.32 -5.32
C VAL A 110 -30.95 -19.29 -6.26
N THR A 111 -31.75 -18.73 -7.16
CA THR A 111 -31.37 -17.61 -8.03
C THR A 111 -32.13 -16.34 -7.65
N VAL A 112 -31.39 -15.27 -7.36
CA VAL A 112 -31.91 -13.90 -7.24
C VAL A 112 -31.48 -13.13 -8.48
N GLU A 113 -32.41 -12.84 -9.38
CA GLU A 113 -32.13 -12.26 -10.69
C GLU A 113 -32.97 -11.02 -10.99
N SER A 114 -32.27 -9.99 -11.47
CA SER A 114 -32.86 -8.86 -12.19
C SER A 114 -32.39 -8.86 -13.65
N THR A 115 -33.32 -9.05 -14.58
CA THR A 115 -33.01 -9.11 -16.03
C THR A 115 -32.95 -7.73 -16.70
N GLY A 116 -33.45 -6.67 -16.07
CA GLY A 116 -33.44 -5.31 -16.62
C GLY A 116 -33.11 -4.19 -15.63
N GLY A 117 -33.08 -4.48 -14.33
CA GLY A 117 -32.76 -3.55 -13.24
C GLY A 117 -31.52 -3.95 -12.43
N GLN A 118 -31.32 -3.30 -11.29
CA GLN A 118 -30.30 -3.62 -10.27
C GLN A 118 -30.80 -4.69 -9.27
N VAL A 119 -29.88 -5.42 -8.64
CA VAL A 119 -30.15 -6.19 -7.42
C VAL A 119 -29.54 -5.45 -6.23
N THR A 120 -30.32 -5.19 -5.18
CA THR A 120 -29.87 -4.56 -3.93
C THR A 120 -30.15 -5.50 -2.76
N LEU A 121 -29.10 -5.81 -1.98
CA LEU A 121 -29.18 -6.59 -0.74
C LEU A 121 -28.86 -5.65 0.43
N ASN A 122 -29.86 -5.31 1.23
CA ASN A 122 -29.67 -4.59 2.49
C ASN A 122 -29.63 -5.60 3.62
N VAL A 123 -28.53 -5.64 4.35
CA VAL A 123 -28.24 -6.63 5.38
C VAL A 123 -28.20 -5.89 6.72
N GLY A 124 -28.81 -6.47 7.75
CA GLY A 124 -28.70 -5.97 9.11
C GLY A 124 -27.34 -6.38 9.66
N ASP A 125 -27.17 -7.67 9.94
CA ASP A 125 -25.92 -8.20 10.47
C ASP A 125 -25.08 -8.87 9.38
N ASP A 126 -25.30 -10.17 9.14
CA ASP A 126 -24.45 -10.99 8.29
C ASP A 126 -25.08 -11.33 6.94
N LEU A 127 -24.26 -11.38 5.88
CA LEU A 127 -24.64 -11.89 4.57
C LEU A 127 -24.05 -13.28 4.36
N LEU A 128 -24.90 -14.23 3.98
CA LEU A 128 -24.48 -15.52 3.46
C LEU A 128 -25.10 -15.80 2.09
N VAL A 129 -24.26 -15.87 1.05
CA VAL A 129 -24.64 -16.40 -0.26
C VAL A 129 -24.02 -17.78 -0.41
N GLU A 130 -24.79 -18.82 -0.13
CA GLU A 130 -24.30 -20.20 -0.07
C GLU A 130 -23.71 -20.68 -1.41
N ALA A 131 -22.76 -21.60 -1.34
CA ALA A 131 -22.21 -22.26 -2.51
C ALA A 131 -23.33 -22.88 -3.38
N GLY A 132 -23.35 -22.52 -4.66
CA GLY A 132 -24.39 -22.95 -5.61
C GLY A 132 -25.64 -22.05 -5.67
N ALA A 133 -25.75 -21.01 -4.85
CA ALA A 133 -26.68 -19.91 -5.08
C ALA A 133 -26.21 -19.01 -6.24
N SER A 134 -27.09 -18.17 -6.78
CA SER A 134 -26.76 -17.19 -7.83
C SER A 134 -27.41 -15.84 -7.56
N VAL A 135 -26.63 -14.75 -7.64
CA VAL A 135 -27.11 -13.37 -7.63
C VAL A 135 -26.74 -12.72 -8.96
N LEU A 136 -27.75 -12.42 -9.77
CA LEU A 136 -27.61 -12.03 -11.17
C LEU A 136 -28.28 -10.67 -11.42
N SER A 137 -27.60 -9.80 -12.15
CA SER A 137 -28.13 -8.49 -12.53
C SER A 137 -27.67 -8.11 -13.93
N SER A 138 -28.56 -7.56 -14.75
CA SER A 138 -28.14 -6.94 -16.02
C SER A 138 -27.54 -5.54 -15.83
N GLN A 139 -27.71 -4.95 -14.64
CA GLN A 139 -27.06 -3.71 -14.22
C GLN A 139 -26.03 -4.03 -13.13
N ALA A 140 -25.98 -3.22 -12.06
CA ALA A 140 -25.13 -3.46 -10.90
C ALA A 140 -25.78 -4.41 -9.89
N ILE A 141 -24.96 -4.97 -9.00
CA ILE A 141 -25.38 -5.62 -7.75
C ILE A 141 -24.84 -4.76 -6.62
N VAL A 142 -25.69 -4.37 -5.66
CA VAL A 142 -25.29 -3.53 -4.52
C VAL A 142 -25.61 -4.28 -3.24
N ILE A 143 -24.61 -4.49 -2.40
CA ILE A 143 -24.72 -5.10 -1.09
C ILE A 143 -24.41 -4.00 -0.07
N ASN A 144 -25.37 -3.71 0.80
CA ASN A 144 -25.18 -2.77 1.91
C ASN A 144 -25.17 -3.59 3.20
N LEU A 145 -23.99 -3.79 3.76
CA LEU A 145 -23.80 -4.42 5.07
C LEU A 145 -24.05 -3.36 6.15
N ASP A 146 -24.67 -3.76 7.24
CA ASP A 146 -25.02 -2.87 8.35
C ASP A 146 -25.82 -1.63 7.91
N SER A 147 -26.83 -1.82 7.06
CA SER A 147 -27.42 -0.70 6.29
C SER A 147 -28.17 0.37 7.10
N VAL A 148 -28.35 0.20 8.42
CA VAL A 148 -29.04 1.14 9.31
C VAL A 148 -28.22 1.50 10.57
N ASP A 149 -27.17 0.74 10.91
CA ASP A 149 -26.27 0.93 12.07
C ASP A 149 -27.06 1.08 13.39
N ALA A 150 -27.85 0.05 13.72
CA ALA A 150 -28.66 0.01 14.93
C ALA A 150 -27.83 -0.32 16.19
N ASP A 151 -26.66 -0.94 16.05
CA ASP A 151 -25.69 -1.25 17.11
C ASP A 151 -24.24 -0.83 16.79
N PRO A 152 -23.94 0.47 16.93
CA PRO A 152 -22.59 0.99 16.70
C PRO A 152 -21.50 0.22 17.46
N GLY A 153 -20.46 -0.17 16.72
CA GLY A 153 -19.28 -0.90 17.15
C GLY A 153 -19.38 -2.41 16.94
N VAL A 154 -20.51 -2.91 16.46
CA VAL A 154 -20.69 -4.30 16.03
C VAL A 154 -20.49 -4.34 14.52
N GLY A 155 -19.46 -5.06 14.06
CA GLY A 155 -19.19 -5.19 12.63
C GLY A 155 -20.03 -6.27 11.95
N SER A 156 -20.04 -6.30 10.62
CA SER A 156 -20.75 -7.30 9.81
C SER A 156 -19.79 -8.28 9.12
N THR A 157 -20.29 -9.46 8.80
CA THR A 157 -19.60 -10.40 7.91
C THR A 157 -20.37 -10.62 6.62
N ALA A 158 -19.66 -10.81 5.51
CA ALA A 158 -20.24 -11.20 4.24
C ALA A 158 -19.48 -12.38 3.66
N THR A 159 -20.14 -13.53 3.54
CA THR A 159 -19.58 -14.72 2.89
C THR A 159 -20.30 -14.98 1.58
N ILE A 160 -19.57 -14.89 0.47
CA ILE A 160 -20.11 -15.03 -0.89
C ILE A 160 -19.46 -16.21 -1.60
N ASP A 161 -20.01 -17.41 -1.35
CA ASP A 161 -19.56 -18.66 -1.98
C ASP A 161 -20.33 -19.00 -3.26
N GLY A 162 -21.50 -18.37 -3.46
CA GLY A 162 -22.31 -18.50 -4.66
C GLY A 162 -21.76 -17.78 -5.90
N THR A 163 -22.48 -17.87 -7.01
CA THR A 163 -22.15 -17.12 -8.23
C THR A 163 -22.71 -15.70 -8.14
N VAL A 164 -21.89 -14.70 -8.41
CA VAL A 164 -22.32 -13.31 -8.56
C VAL A 164 -21.95 -12.84 -9.97
N SER A 165 -22.90 -12.22 -10.67
CA SER A 165 -22.68 -11.69 -12.02
C SER A 165 -23.53 -10.45 -12.26
N ALA A 166 -22.85 -9.34 -12.53
CA ALA A 166 -23.45 -8.05 -12.85
C ALA A 166 -23.10 -7.68 -14.30
N GLY A 167 -24.00 -6.96 -14.98
CA GLY A 167 -23.73 -6.41 -16.30
C GLY A 167 -22.73 -5.25 -16.29
N VAL A 168 -22.47 -4.65 -15.13
CA VAL A 168 -21.50 -3.56 -14.94
C VAL A 168 -20.49 -3.89 -13.84
N PHE A 169 -20.79 -3.59 -12.58
CA PHE A 169 -19.97 -3.88 -11.40
C PHE A 169 -20.84 -4.36 -10.23
N SER A 170 -20.24 -5.05 -9.26
CA SER A 170 -20.85 -5.38 -7.99
C SER A 170 -20.19 -4.55 -6.90
N GLN A 171 -20.99 -3.97 -6.00
CA GLN A 171 -20.50 -3.13 -4.93
C GLN A 171 -20.86 -3.73 -3.58
N ILE A 172 -19.91 -3.73 -2.64
CA ILE A 172 -20.16 -3.95 -1.22
C ILE A 172 -19.88 -2.64 -0.51
N ASN A 173 -20.93 -2.05 0.04
CA ASN A 173 -20.87 -0.87 0.87
C ASN A 173 -21.10 -1.27 2.31
N THR A 174 -20.45 -0.55 3.20
CA THR A 174 -20.60 -0.70 4.63
C THR A 174 -20.82 0.69 5.21
N THR A 175 -21.59 0.74 6.29
CA THR A 175 -21.77 1.97 7.08
C THR A 175 -21.24 1.85 8.50
N SER A 176 -20.75 0.65 8.86
CA SER A 176 -20.29 0.28 10.20
C SER A 176 -19.05 1.06 10.63
N ASP A 177 -18.95 1.28 11.94
CA ASP A 177 -17.75 1.73 12.67
C ASP A 177 -16.98 0.57 13.32
N GLY A 178 -17.43 -0.68 13.12
CA GLY A 178 -16.82 -1.92 13.59
C GLY A 178 -16.09 -2.70 12.48
N PRO A 179 -15.35 -3.78 12.84
CA PRO A 179 -14.57 -4.58 11.88
C PRO A 179 -15.43 -5.40 10.92
N ILE A 180 -15.11 -5.34 9.63
CA ILE A 180 -15.86 -6.00 8.57
C ILE A 180 -15.07 -7.16 7.98
N ASN A 181 -15.73 -8.30 7.78
CA ASN A 181 -15.09 -9.47 7.21
C ASN A 181 -15.79 -9.90 5.92
N VAL A 182 -15.20 -9.59 4.77
CA VAL A 182 -15.72 -10.01 3.47
C VAL A 182 -14.94 -11.22 2.97
N THR A 183 -15.63 -12.32 2.68
CA THR A 183 -15.06 -13.52 2.06
C THR A 183 -15.62 -13.72 0.65
N ILE A 184 -14.77 -13.61 -0.37
CA ILE A 184 -15.14 -13.86 -1.77
C ILE A 184 -14.68 -15.27 -2.18
N GLY A 185 -15.66 -16.15 -2.38
CA GLY A 185 -15.43 -17.53 -2.82
C GLY A 185 -15.05 -17.63 -4.31
N SER A 186 -14.61 -18.82 -4.71
CA SER A 186 -14.08 -19.07 -6.05
C SER A 186 -15.10 -18.87 -7.19
N ALA A 187 -16.40 -19.02 -6.91
CA ALA A 187 -17.46 -18.79 -7.88
C ALA A 187 -17.81 -17.30 -8.06
N ALA A 188 -17.67 -16.49 -7.01
CA ALA A 188 -18.06 -15.08 -6.97
C ALA A 188 -17.02 -14.13 -7.59
N ARG A 189 -15.74 -14.54 -7.65
CA ARG A 189 -14.64 -13.70 -8.14
C ARG A 189 -14.68 -13.34 -9.62
N LYS A 190 -15.60 -13.91 -10.41
CA LYS A 190 -15.76 -13.58 -11.84
C LYS A 190 -16.47 -12.25 -12.08
N ALA A 191 -17.08 -11.67 -11.05
CA ALA A 191 -17.61 -10.32 -11.11
C ALA A 191 -16.48 -9.30 -10.86
N ALA A 192 -16.62 -8.11 -11.45
CA ALA A 192 -15.90 -6.94 -10.99
C ALA A 192 -16.52 -6.47 -9.67
N TRP A 193 -15.70 -6.30 -8.64
CA TRP A 193 -16.09 -5.90 -7.29
C TRP A 193 -15.51 -4.54 -6.95
N GLU A 194 -16.30 -3.71 -6.29
CA GLU A 194 -15.87 -2.51 -5.57
C GLU A 194 -16.26 -2.71 -4.11
N ILE A 195 -15.30 -2.78 -3.20
CA ILE A 195 -15.52 -3.09 -1.78
C ILE A 195 -15.10 -1.89 -0.94
N HIS A 196 -15.99 -1.37 -0.11
CA HIS A 196 -15.70 -0.29 0.83
C HIS A 196 -15.81 -0.82 2.26
N GLY A 197 -14.75 -0.73 3.07
CA GLY A 197 -14.76 -1.11 4.49
C GLY A 197 -15.39 -0.06 5.41
N GLY A 198 -15.36 1.21 5.00
CA GLY A 198 -16.04 2.30 5.71
C GLY A 198 -15.08 3.15 6.54
N THR A 199 -15.58 3.84 7.56
CA THR A 199 -14.73 4.72 8.40
C THR A 199 -14.57 4.15 9.81
N GLY A 200 -13.63 3.23 10.00
CA GLY A 200 -13.29 2.65 11.30
C GLY A 200 -13.37 1.13 11.31
N GLY A 201 -12.82 0.51 12.35
CA GLY A 201 -12.65 -0.94 12.40
C GLY A 201 -11.26 -1.39 11.93
N ASP A 202 -10.97 -2.68 12.17
CA ASP A 202 -9.86 -3.38 11.53
C ASP A 202 -10.49 -4.27 10.44
N ASP A 203 -10.77 -3.71 9.27
CA ASP A 203 -11.49 -4.41 8.22
C ASP A 203 -10.62 -5.45 7.54
N THR A 204 -11.26 -6.52 7.08
CA THR A 204 -10.61 -7.70 6.53
C THR A 204 -11.32 -8.16 5.25
N LEU A 205 -10.57 -8.21 4.16
CA LEU A 205 -10.99 -8.87 2.91
C LEU A 205 -10.25 -10.20 2.77
N THR A 206 -11.00 -11.30 2.76
CA THR A 206 -10.50 -12.65 2.46
C THR A 206 -10.88 -13.06 1.04
N VAL A 207 -9.88 -13.38 0.21
CA VAL A 207 -10.12 -13.79 -1.19
C VAL A 207 -9.66 -15.22 -1.42
N ASN A 208 -10.53 -16.06 -2.00
CA ASN A 208 -10.15 -17.40 -2.44
C ASN A 208 -9.46 -17.36 -3.81
N LEU A 209 -8.14 -17.59 -3.79
CA LEU A 209 -7.26 -17.61 -4.96
C LEU A 209 -7.14 -19.00 -5.61
N GLU A 210 -7.85 -20.02 -5.12
CA GLU A 210 -7.75 -21.37 -5.66
C GLU A 210 -8.14 -21.42 -7.14
N GLY A 211 -7.26 -21.92 -8.00
CA GLY A 211 -7.50 -22.03 -9.43
C GLY A 211 -7.23 -20.76 -10.24
N LEU A 212 -6.68 -19.71 -9.60
CA LEU A 212 -6.07 -18.58 -10.31
C LEU A 212 -4.68 -18.95 -10.79
N ASN A 213 -4.24 -18.36 -11.90
CA ASN A 213 -2.95 -18.68 -12.50
C ASN A 213 -1.87 -17.70 -12.05
N PHE A 214 -2.20 -16.41 -12.00
CA PHE A 214 -1.30 -15.31 -11.68
C PHE A 214 -2.07 -14.18 -10.97
N PRO A 215 -2.53 -14.41 -9.72
CA PRO A 215 -3.17 -13.38 -8.93
C PRO A 215 -2.16 -12.27 -8.60
N VAL A 216 -2.51 -11.04 -8.95
CA VAL A 216 -1.73 -9.82 -8.68
C VAL A 216 -2.51 -8.99 -7.66
N PHE A 217 -1.83 -8.61 -6.58
CA PHE A 217 -2.31 -7.61 -5.65
C PHE A 217 -1.64 -6.27 -5.96
N SER A 218 -2.39 -5.19 -6.00
CA SER A 218 -1.87 -3.84 -6.25
C SER A 218 -2.34 -2.88 -5.16
N ALA A 219 -1.42 -2.41 -4.31
CA ALA A 219 -1.70 -1.36 -3.32
C ALA A 219 -1.50 0.03 -3.93
N THR A 220 -2.50 0.90 -3.77
CA THR A 220 -2.47 2.29 -4.25
C THR A 220 -2.47 3.32 -3.11
N GLY A 221 -2.76 2.87 -1.88
CA GLY A 221 -2.72 3.70 -0.68
C GLY A 221 -3.07 2.89 0.57
N PRO A 222 -3.00 3.49 1.76
CA PRO A 222 -3.44 2.85 2.98
C PRO A 222 -4.89 2.38 2.87
N GLY A 223 -5.10 1.09 3.07
CA GLY A 223 -6.41 0.45 2.95
C GLY A 223 -7.01 0.40 1.53
N GLN A 224 -6.24 0.73 0.49
CA GLN A 224 -6.76 0.86 -0.87
C GLN A 224 -5.91 0.08 -1.87
N GLY A 225 -6.59 -0.57 -2.82
CA GLY A 225 -5.91 -1.32 -3.85
C GLY A 225 -6.82 -2.15 -4.73
N SER A 226 -6.23 -3.10 -5.43
CA SER A 226 -6.96 -4.03 -6.27
C SER A 226 -6.35 -5.44 -6.29
N ILE A 227 -7.17 -6.42 -6.63
CA ILE A 227 -6.75 -7.80 -6.93
C ILE A 227 -7.21 -8.14 -8.35
N THR A 228 -6.26 -8.54 -9.19
CA THR A 228 -6.50 -8.94 -10.58
C THR A 228 -5.85 -10.30 -10.88
N ASP A 229 -6.22 -10.94 -12.00
CA ASP A 229 -5.53 -12.13 -12.51
C ASP A 229 -5.37 -11.98 -14.03
N ALA A 230 -4.15 -12.17 -14.54
CA ALA A 230 -3.89 -11.96 -15.97
C ALA A 230 -4.62 -12.97 -16.90
N GLY A 231 -5.12 -14.09 -16.35
CA GLY A 231 -5.80 -15.15 -17.09
C GLY A 231 -7.32 -15.16 -16.98
N GLU A 232 -7.89 -14.44 -16.02
CA GLU A 232 -9.32 -14.41 -15.72
C GLU A 232 -9.83 -12.97 -15.58
N SER A 233 -11.10 -12.72 -15.87
CA SER A 233 -11.71 -11.39 -15.63
C SER A 233 -12.01 -11.20 -14.13
N ILE A 234 -10.95 -11.05 -13.34
CA ILE A 234 -11.04 -10.67 -11.92
C ILE A 234 -10.60 -9.22 -11.80
N GLY A 235 -11.45 -8.41 -11.19
CA GLY A 235 -11.14 -7.04 -10.82
C GLY A 235 -11.85 -6.74 -9.51
N ILE A 236 -11.17 -6.94 -8.39
CA ILE A 236 -11.64 -6.51 -7.09
C ILE A 236 -10.91 -5.22 -6.79
N GLU A 237 -11.62 -4.11 -6.72
CA GLU A 237 -11.14 -2.84 -6.17
C GLU A 237 -11.62 -2.76 -4.73
N PHE A 238 -10.75 -2.30 -3.83
CA PHE A 238 -11.12 -2.15 -2.42
C PHE A 238 -10.63 -0.82 -1.86
N PHE A 239 -11.40 -0.32 -0.89
CA PHE A 239 -11.19 0.95 -0.22
C PHE A 239 -11.44 0.78 1.27
N ASP A 240 -10.59 1.41 2.07
CA ASP A 240 -10.65 1.38 3.53
C ASP A 240 -10.65 -0.07 4.08
N ILE A 241 -9.77 -0.93 3.57
CA ILE A 241 -9.57 -2.32 4.05
C ILE A 241 -8.17 -2.49 4.64
N GLU A 242 -8.05 -2.69 5.95
CA GLU A 242 -6.75 -2.76 6.63
C GLU A 242 -6.04 -4.10 6.45
N ASN A 243 -6.79 -5.19 6.26
CA ASN A 243 -6.24 -6.55 6.23
C ASN A 243 -6.69 -7.32 5.00
N ILE A 244 -5.72 -7.92 4.29
CA ILE A 244 -5.99 -8.77 3.13
C ILE A 244 -5.53 -10.19 3.43
N ASN A 245 -6.49 -11.11 3.46
CA ASN A 245 -6.26 -12.53 3.66
C ASN A 245 -6.51 -13.30 2.36
N THR A 246 -5.85 -14.44 2.23
CA THR A 246 -6.00 -15.31 1.07
C THR A 246 -6.28 -16.75 1.50
N VAL A 247 -7.08 -17.44 0.71
CA VAL A 247 -7.35 -18.89 0.85
C VAL A 247 -7.03 -19.56 -0.48
N GLY A 248 -6.51 -20.79 -0.43
CA GLY A 248 -6.27 -21.59 -1.65
C GLY A 248 -5.02 -21.21 -2.45
N GLY A 249 -4.13 -20.39 -1.89
CA GLY A 249 -2.87 -19.94 -2.51
C GLY A 249 -2.43 -18.61 -1.93
N GLY A 250 -1.31 -18.07 -2.44
CA GLY A 250 -0.87 -16.70 -2.19
C GLY A 250 -0.86 -15.89 -3.49
N PHE A 251 -0.59 -14.59 -3.38
CA PHE A 251 -0.40 -13.75 -4.56
C PHE A 251 0.87 -14.16 -5.32
N ALA A 252 0.80 -14.17 -6.65
CA ALA A 252 1.96 -14.40 -7.49
C ALA A 252 2.83 -13.14 -7.55
N GLU A 253 2.19 -11.97 -7.64
CA GLU A 253 2.85 -10.68 -7.61
C GLU A 253 2.14 -9.70 -6.66
N PHE A 254 2.92 -8.83 -6.04
CA PHE A 254 2.45 -7.65 -5.32
C PHE A 254 3.00 -6.41 -6.02
N HIS A 255 2.17 -5.42 -6.30
CA HIS A 255 2.56 -4.14 -6.87
C HIS A 255 2.26 -3.02 -5.87
N LEU A 256 3.27 -2.25 -5.48
CA LEU A 256 3.12 -0.99 -4.77
C LEU A 256 3.27 0.16 -5.77
N ASP A 257 2.23 0.94 -5.96
CA ASP A 257 2.28 2.14 -6.80
C ASP A 257 2.30 3.39 -5.92
N THR A 258 3.45 4.07 -5.85
CA THR A 258 3.59 5.36 -5.16
C THR A 258 3.49 6.55 -6.12
N SER A 259 3.25 6.33 -7.42
CA SER A 259 3.17 7.42 -8.39
C SER A 259 2.00 8.39 -8.17
N GLY A 260 0.97 7.94 -7.44
CA GLY A 260 -0.18 8.77 -7.07
C GLY A 260 0.09 9.80 -5.99
N VAL A 261 1.26 9.78 -5.34
CA VAL A 261 1.57 10.64 -4.19
C VAL A 261 2.59 11.75 -4.44
N SER A 262 2.86 12.11 -5.71
CA SER A 262 3.77 13.23 -6.04
C SER A 262 3.28 14.54 -5.41
N ASP A 263 3.79 14.85 -4.23
CA ASP A 263 3.40 15.99 -3.41
C ASP A 263 4.52 17.05 -3.30
N GLY A 264 5.65 16.78 -3.95
CA GLY A 264 6.85 17.61 -3.93
C GLY A 264 7.79 17.29 -2.77
N SER A 265 7.54 16.21 -2.03
CA SER A 265 8.35 15.74 -0.91
C SER A 265 8.96 14.38 -1.23
N ASP A 266 10.21 14.20 -0.85
CA ASP A 266 10.91 12.93 -0.99
C ASP A 266 10.21 11.83 -0.17
N ASP A 267 9.92 10.68 -0.78
CA ASP A 267 9.30 9.54 -0.12
C ASP A 267 10.32 8.45 0.21
N SER A 268 10.15 7.80 1.37
CA SER A 268 10.92 6.61 1.74
C SER A 268 9.99 5.42 1.90
N VAL A 269 10.19 4.38 1.09
CA VAL A 269 9.54 3.08 1.21
C VAL A 269 10.52 2.11 1.84
N THR A 270 10.16 1.47 2.96
CA THR A 270 10.97 0.45 3.61
C THR A 270 10.27 -0.90 3.56
N LEU A 271 10.98 -1.92 3.12
CA LEU A 271 10.59 -3.32 3.25
C LEU A 271 11.41 -3.96 4.35
N VAL A 272 10.74 -4.56 5.33
CA VAL A 272 11.39 -5.26 6.44
C VAL A 272 10.57 -6.49 6.81
N LEU A 273 11.22 -7.58 7.21
CA LEU A 273 10.48 -8.71 7.76
C LEU A 273 9.93 -8.39 9.15
N ASP A 274 8.76 -8.92 9.44
CA ASP A 274 8.20 -8.90 10.78
C ASP A 274 9.06 -9.72 11.76
N GLY A 275 8.80 -9.57 13.06
CA GLY A 275 9.56 -10.28 14.10
C GLY A 275 9.43 -11.80 14.04
N THR A 276 8.47 -12.34 13.26
CA THR A 276 8.30 -13.77 13.05
C THR A 276 8.97 -14.28 11.77
N GLY A 277 9.36 -13.38 10.86
CA GLY A 277 9.96 -13.70 9.55
C GLY A 277 8.96 -14.27 8.54
N ASN A 278 7.66 -14.15 8.80
CA ASN A 278 6.62 -14.70 7.93
C ASN A 278 6.02 -13.63 7.01
N ASP A 279 6.08 -12.37 7.40
CA ASP A 279 5.49 -11.27 6.65
C ASP A 279 6.55 -10.22 6.29
N VAL A 280 6.40 -9.63 5.11
CA VAL A 280 7.06 -8.38 4.72
C VAL A 280 6.16 -7.23 5.15
N ILE A 281 6.68 -6.37 6.01
CA ILE A 281 6.08 -5.10 6.41
C ILE A 281 6.53 -4.04 5.40
N ILE A 282 5.57 -3.35 4.80
CA ILE A 282 5.83 -2.19 3.95
C ILE A 282 5.56 -0.94 4.77
N GLN A 283 6.57 -0.08 4.88
CA GLN A 283 6.46 1.20 5.53
C GLN A 283 6.66 2.33 4.53
N ARG A 284 5.89 3.40 4.66
CA ARG A 284 6.15 4.68 4.01
C ARG A 284 6.47 5.72 5.07
N ASN A 285 7.63 6.37 4.95
CA ASN A 285 8.10 7.41 5.87
C ASN A 285 8.04 6.95 7.35
N GLY A 286 8.35 5.66 7.59
CA GLY A 286 8.34 5.02 8.91
C GLY A 286 6.97 4.58 9.44
N THR A 287 5.90 4.75 8.66
CA THR A 287 4.54 4.28 9.01
C THR A 287 4.21 3.03 8.20
N GLU A 288 3.76 1.96 8.84
CA GLU A 288 3.26 0.76 8.14
C GLU A 288 2.05 1.14 7.28
N ILE A 289 2.13 0.86 5.99
CA ILE A 289 1.03 1.07 5.03
C ILE A 289 0.42 -0.25 4.57
N ASP A 290 1.17 -1.34 4.66
CA ASP A 290 0.72 -2.67 4.25
C ASP A 290 1.60 -3.77 4.88
N ARG A 291 1.09 -4.99 4.87
CA ARG A 291 1.71 -6.21 5.34
C ARG A 291 1.30 -7.38 4.45
N MET A 292 2.28 -8.15 3.98
CA MET A 292 2.01 -9.32 3.16
C MET A 292 2.82 -10.54 3.59
N PRO A 293 2.34 -11.77 3.35
CA PRO A 293 3.15 -12.96 3.54
C PRO A 293 4.42 -12.95 2.67
N ILE A 294 5.55 -13.39 3.22
CA ILE A 294 6.83 -13.50 2.50
C ILE A 294 6.78 -14.47 1.30
N SER A 295 5.73 -15.29 1.21
CA SER A 295 5.53 -16.25 0.12
C SER A 295 5.14 -15.60 -1.22
N VAL A 296 5.03 -14.28 -1.30
CA VAL A 296 4.82 -13.58 -2.57
C VAL A 296 6.02 -13.83 -3.50
N GLY A 297 5.74 -14.24 -4.74
CA GLY A 297 6.79 -14.58 -5.70
C GLY A 297 7.60 -13.37 -6.17
N ARG A 298 6.92 -12.24 -6.41
CA ARG A 298 7.53 -10.99 -6.86
C ARG A 298 6.86 -9.77 -6.26
N LEU A 299 7.66 -8.79 -5.90
CA LEU A 299 7.25 -7.47 -5.49
C LEU A 299 7.69 -6.45 -6.54
N THR A 300 6.77 -5.62 -7.03
CA THR A 300 7.06 -4.50 -7.92
C THR A 300 6.75 -3.22 -7.18
N ILE A 301 7.68 -2.26 -7.17
CA ILE A 301 7.52 -0.95 -6.56
C ILE A 301 7.76 0.07 -7.66
N THR A 302 6.79 0.98 -7.85
CA THR A 302 6.90 2.09 -8.78
C THR A 302 6.92 3.38 -7.99
N GLY A 303 8.04 4.10 -8.08
CA GLY A 303 8.23 5.42 -7.52
C GLY A 303 7.37 6.49 -8.18
N SER A 304 7.43 7.67 -7.61
CA SER A 304 6.74 8.89 -7.98
C SER A 304 7.58 9.75 -8.94
N ASP A 305 7.24 11.03 -9.03
CA ASP A 305 8.05 12.03 -9.74
C ASP A 305 8.95 12.83 -8.77
N ASP A 306 8.87 12.56 -7.46
CA ASP A 306 9.71 13.13 -6.41
C ASP A 306 11.01 12.31 -6.23
N ASN A 307 11.90 12.68 -5.30
CA ASN A 307 13.09 11.85 -5.06
C ASN A 307 12.73 10.73 -4.08
N ASP A 308 12.68 9.49 -4.56
CA ASP A 308 12.26 8.36 -3.74
C ASP A 308 13.44 7.57 -3.19
N THR A 309 13.24 6.94 -2.04
CA THR A 309 14.21 6.01 -1.44
C THR A 309 13.54 4.69 -1.15
N LEU A 310 13.94 3.63 -1.84
CA LEU A 310 13.58 2.26 -1.48
C LEU A 310 14.63 1.68 -0.53
N VAL A 311 14.21 1.28 0.65
CA VAL A 311 15.04 0.59 1.65
C VAL A 311 14.61 -0.88 1.74
N ILE A 312 15.55 -1.79 1.47
CA ILE A 312 15.38 -3.23 1.65
C ILE A 312 16.18 -3.63 2.89
N ASP A 313 15.50 -3.90 3.99
CA ASP A 313 16.10 -4.23 5.27
C ASP A 313 16.01 -5.72 5.60
N HIS A 314 17.13 -6.42 5.42
CA HIS A 314 17.27 -7.84 5.75
C HIS A 314 17.72 -8.11 7.19
N SER A 315 17.79 -7.09 8.06
CA SER A 315 18.28 -7.24 9.44
C SER A 315 17.43 -8.21 10.28
N ALA A 316 16.14 -8.34 9.97
CA ALA A 316 15.21 -9.30 10.58
C ALA A 316 15.16 -10.67 9.86
N GLY A 317 15.88 -10.84 8.76
CA GLY A 317 15.91 -12.05 7.93
C GLY A 317 15.90 -11.72 6.44
N ILE A 318 16.10 -12.74 5.59
CA ILE A 318 16.16 -12.54 4.13
C ILE A 318 14.73 -12.37 3.59
N ILE A 319 14.49 -11.30 2.86
CA ILE A 319 13.25 -11.09 2.11
C ILE A 319 13.41 -11.89 0.82
N GLY A 320 12.78 -13.06 0.76
CA GLY A 320 12.99 -14.04 -0.30
C GLY A 320 12.30 -13.74 -1.64
N ALA A 321 11.52 -12.66 -1.71
CA ALA A 321 10.78 -12.26 -2.91
C ALA A 321 11.69 -11.52 -3.91
N ASP A 322 11.54 -11.78 -5.21
CA ASP A 322 12.18 -10.94 -6.22
C ASP A 322 11.57 -9.54 -6.19
N ILE A 323 12.39 -8.50 -6.19
CA ILE A 323 11.95 -7.11 -6.11
C ILE A 323 12.26 -6.42 -7.43
N THR A 324 11.29 -5.72 -8.00
CA THR A 324 11.49 -4.79 -9.12
C THR A 324 11.21 -3.38 -8.64
N PHE A 325 12.17 -2.47 -8.73
CA PHE A 325 11.99 -1.06 -8.37
C PHE A 325 12.16 -0.16 -9.60
N ASN A 326 11.14 0.61 -9.91
CA ASN A 326 11.19 1.66 -10.94
C ASN A 326 11.21 3.00 -10.21
N GLY A 327 12.36 3.67 -10.13
CA GLY A 327 12.50 4.95 -9.42
C GLY A 327 11.55 6.03 -9.94
N GLY A 328 11.33 6.05 -11.26
CA GLY A 328 10.43 7.01 -11.88
C GLY A 328 11.22 8.21 -12.42
N ASN A 329 10.73 9.41 -12.15
CA ASN A 329 11.49 10.63 -12.36
C ASN A 329 11.95 11.12 -11.00
N GLY A 330 13.15 11.67 -10.88
CA GLY A 330 13.66 12.12 -9.59
C GLY A 330 15.16 11.94 -9.51
N ASN A 331 15.70 12.01 -8.29
CA ASN A 331 16.99 11.43 -7.96
C ASN A 331 16.71 10.31 -6.97
N ASP A 332 16.36 9.15 -7.49
CA ASP A 332 15.87 8.04 -6.66
C ASP A 332 17.03 7.23 -6.10
N SER A 333 16.83 6.57 -4.97
CA SER A 333 17.89 5.79 -4.32
C SER A 333 17.42 4.41 -3.87
N LEU A 334 18.34 3.45 -3.90
CA LEU A 334 18.15 2.12 -3.35
C LEU A 334 19.12 1.91 -2.19
N VAL A 335 18.59 1.50 -1.03
CA VAL A 335 19.37 1.12 0.15
C VAL A 335 19.14 -0.36 0.43
N VAL A 336 20.21 -1.14 0.48
CA VAL A 336 20.15 -2.57 0.81
C VAL A 336 20.95 -2.83 2.08
N ILE A 337 20.28 -3.36 3.11
CA ILE A 337 20.85 -3.60 4.44
C ILE A 337 20.84 -5.10 4.71
N GLY A 338 22.02 -5.68 4.92
CA GLY A 338 22.20 -7.06 5.36
C GLY A 338 22.06 -7.27 6.87
N ASN A 339 22.14 -8.53 7.31
CA ASN A 339 22.11 -8.90 8.74
C ASN A 339 23.48 -9.30 9.33
N GLY A 340 24.56 -8.97 8.64
CA GLY A 340 25.94 -9.34 8.97
C GLY A 340 26.33 -10.77 8.59
N SER A 341 25.37 -11.58 8.13
CA SER A 341 25.58 -12.95 7.63
C SER A 341 25.24 -13.12 6.15
N THR A 342 24.39 -12.25 5.60
CA THR A 342 24.01 -12.24 4.18
C THR A 342 25.15 -11.80 3.27
N ASN A 343 25.23 -12.35 2.06
CA ASN A 343 26.10 -11.86 0.99
C ASN A 343 25.26 -11.08 -0.03
N GLY A 344 25.75 -9.94 -0.49
CA GLY A 344 25.11 -9.13 -1.52
C GLY A 344 26.02 -8.97 -2.72
N THR A 345 25.50 -9.20 -3.93
CA THR A 345 26.21 -8.95 -5.19
C THR A 345 25.47 -7.88 -5.97
N TYR A 346 26.11 -6.72 -6.14
CA TYR A 346 25.64 -5.67 -7.02
C TYR A 346 26.25 -5.82 -8.41
N THR A 347 25.39 -5.97 -9.42
CA THR A 347 25.75 -6.00 -10.84
C THR A 347 25.16 -4.77 -11.52
N PRO A 348 25.97 -3.74 -11.82
CA PRO A 348 25.49 -2.53 -12.50
C PRO A 348 25.02 -2.82 -13.92
N GLY A 349 23.98 -2.12 -14.35
CA GLY A 349 23.56 -2.05 -15.75
C GLY A 349 24.05 -0.75 -16.41
N ALA A 350 23.26 -0.23 -17.36
CA ALA A 350 23.39 1.16 -17.77
C ALA A 350 23.12 2.11 -16.59
N THR A 351 23.53 3.37 -16.69
CA THR A 351 23.28 4.38 -15.65
C THR A 351 21.81 4.37 -15.21
N GLY A 352 21.59 4.36 -13.89
CA GLY A 352 20.30 4.19 -13.25
C GLY A 352 19.65 2.81 -13.35
N ALA A 353 20.33 1.76 -13.81
CA ALA A 353 19.80 0.40 -13.81
C ALA A 353 20.80 -0.61 -13.26
N GLY A 354 20.32 -1.75 -12.77
CA GLY A 354 21.16 -2.83 -12.27
C GLY A 354 20.39 -3.86 -11.46
N THR A 355 21.13 -4.77 -10.85
CA THR A 355 20.58 -5.78 -9.95
C THR A 355 21.41 -5.90 -8.67
N VAL A 356 20.76 -6.06 -7.52
CA VAL A 356 21.40 -6.53 -6.28
C VAL A 356 20.83 -7.90 -5.93
N ASP A 357 21.66 -8.93 -5.93
CA ASP A 357 21.30 -10.28 -5.51
C ASP A 357 21.77 -10.52 -4.07
N VAL A 358 20.86 -10.97 -3.20
CA VAL A 358 21.15 -11.26 -1.80
C VAL A 358 21.08 -12.77 -1.56
N ASP A 359 22.21 -13.37 -1.20
CA ASP A 359 22.40 -14.80 -0.93
C ASP A 359 22.07 -15.79 -2.06
N GLY A 360 21.99 -15.34 -3.32
CA GLY A 360 22.14 -16.21 -4.49
C GLY A 360 20.93 -17.08 -4.84
N GLY A 361 19.70 -16.70 -4.45
CA GLY A 361 18.54 -17.52 -4.82
C GLY A 361 17.16 -17.13 -4.31
N GLY A 362 16.99 -16.02 -3.59
CA GLY A 362 15.68 -15.49 -3.23
C GLY A 362 15.82 -14.07 -2.70
N GLY A 363 15.41 -13.08 -3.49
CA GLY A 363 15.65 -11.68 -3.14
C GLY A 363 16.41 -10.87 -4.20
N THR A 364 16.37 -11.24 -5.48
CA THR A 364 17.01 -10.39 -6.50
C THR A 364 16.24 -9.08 -6.63
N ILE A 365 16.92 -7.97 -6.35
CA ILE A 365 16.40 -6.61 -6.53
C ILE A 365 16.85 -6.12 -7.90
N THR A 366 15.94 -6.01 -8.85
CA THR A 366 16.16 -5.37 -10.15
C THR A 366 15.65 -3.94 -10.10
N PHE A 367 16.43 -2.98 -10.60
CA PHE A 367 16.00 -1.57 -10.57
C PHE A 367 16.25 -0.82 -11.88
N THR A 368 15.49 0.24 -12.08
CA THR A 368 15.67 1.25 -13.14
C THR A 368 15.36 2.66 -12.63
N GLY A 369 15.97 3.69 -13.22
CA GLY A 369 15.79 5.09 -12.83
C GLY A 369 16.34 5.43 -11.44
N LEU A 370 17.55 4.96 -11.08
CA LEU A 370 18.20 5.31 -9.82
C LEU A 370 19.38 6.26 -9.98
N GLU A 371 19.63 7.07 -8.97
CA GLU A 371 20.81 7.92 -8.82
C GLU A 371 21.13 8.17 -7.33
N PRO A 372 21.26 7.15 -6.44
CA PRO A 372 22.30 6.08 -6.50
C PRO A 372 21.97 4.76 -5.73
N VAL A 373 22.99 3.92 -5.39
CA VAL A 373 22.83 2.68 -4.58
C VAL A 373 23.68 2.69 -3.28
N ASP A 374 23.10 2.36 -2.14
CA ASP A 374 23.77 2.14 -0.84
C ASP A 374 23.70 0.66 -0.44
N ILE A 375 24.83 0.03 -0.08
CA ILE A 375 24.91 -1.37 0.37
C ILE A 375 25.67 -1.49 1.68
N SER A 376 25.02 -2.03 2.71
CA SER A 376 25.60 -2.13 4.04
C SER A 376 25.22 -3.39 4.81
N GLY A 377 25.93 -3.64 5.90
CA GLY A 377 25.58 -4.73 6.83
C GLY A 377 25.72 -6.13 6.24
N MET A 378 26.43 -6.32 5.12
CA MET A 378 26.64 -7.64 4.53
C MET A 378 27.82 -8.36 5.19
N ALA A 379 27.80 -9.70 5.23
CA ALA A 379 29.00 -10.50 5.45
C ALA A 379 30.01 -10.27 4.33
N THR A 380 29.53 -10.27 3.08
CA THR A 380 30.29 -9.92 1.88
C THR A 380 29.42 -9.08 0.97
N ALA A 381 29.88 -7.88 0.63
CA ALA A 381 29.33 -7.09 -0.46
C ALA A 381 30.28 -7.19 -1.66
N THR A 382 29.76 -7.56 -2.82
CA THR A 382 30.50 -7.68 -4.08
C THR A 382 29.95 -6.69 -5.08
N LEU A 383 30.83 -5.94 -5.75
CA LEU A 383 30.52 -5.25 -7.00
C LEU A 383 31.03 -6.13 -8.15
N SER A 384 30.13 -6.77 -8.91
CA SER A 384 30.45 -7.56 -10.12
C SER A 384 30.21 -6.71 -11.36
N LEU A 385 31.23 -6.54 -12.19
CA LEU A 385 31.12 -5.74 -13.40
C LEU A 385 30.85 -6.59 -14.65
N PRO A 386 29.86 -6.22 -15.49
CA PRO A 386 29.45 -7.03 -16.64
C PRO A 386 30.27 -6.79 -17.92
N GLY A 387 31.08 -5.74 -17.97
CA GLY A 387 31.88 -5.35 -19.12
C GLY A 387 33.33 -5.81 -19.02
N ALA A 388 34.03 -5.86 -20.15
CA ALA A 388 35.39 -6.38 -20.21
C ALA A 388 36.50 -5.38 -19.82
N ASN A 389 36.31 -4.09 -20.08
CA ASN A 389 37.33 -3.07 -19.77
C ASN A 389 36.73 -2.10 -18.79
N ASP A 390 37.16 -2.18 -17.55
CA ASP A 390 36.58 -1.43 -16.46
C ASP A 390 37.49 -0.27 -16.04
N VAL A 391 36.89 0.89 -15.79
CA VAL A 391 37.60 2.09 -15.34
C VAL A 391 36.88 2.62 -14.11
N LEU A 392 37.42 2.32 -12.93
CA LEU A 392 36.78 2.62 -11.66
C LEU A 392 37.58 3.62 -10.83
N THR A 393 36.86 4.41 -10.05
CA THR A 393 37.41 5.22 -8.97
C THR A 393 36.79 4.77 -7.66
N ILE A 394 37.65 4.49 -6.67
CA ILE A 394 37.27 4.21 -5.29
C ILE A 394 37.72 5.40 -4.44
N ALA A 395 36.80 5.96 -3.67
CA ALA A 395 37.04 7.12 -2.81
C ALA A 395 36.27 7.02 -1.50
N ASP A 396 36.79 7.62 -0.44
CA ASP A 396 35.99 7.92 0.74
C ASP A 396 34.88 8.92 0.37
N GLY A 397 33.70 8.72 0.95
CA GLY A 397 32.58 9.62 0.89
C GLY A 397 31.64 9.38 2.06
N THR A 398 30.36 9.68 1.84
CA THR A 398 29.26 9.29 2.73
C THR A 398 28.27 8.38 2.00
N ASP A 399 27.37 7.73 2.72
CA ASP A 399 26.15 7.14 2.15
C ASP A 399 25.35 8.21 1.39
N PHE A 400 24.48 7.76 0.51
CA PHE A 400 23.64 8.66 -0.26
C PHE A 400 22.31 8.94 0.41
N ALA A 401 21.73 7.94 1.09
CA ALA A 401 20.44 8.06 1.76
C ALA A 401 20.43 9.14 2.84
N THR A 402 21.47 9.22 3.69
CA THR A 402 21.53 10.24 4.75
C THR A 402 22.59 11.31 4.53
N GLY A 403 23.60 11.03 3.72
CA GLY A 403 24.74 11.93 3.51
C GLY A 403 25.66 12.08 4.74
N THR A 404 25.54 11.22 5.75
CA THR A 404 26.23 11.38 7.04
C THR A 404 27.10 10.20 7.45
N THR A 405 26.79 9.00 6.98
CA THR A 405 27.54 7.78 7.32
C THR A 405 28.73 7.66 6.39
N ALA A 406 29.96 7.57 6.92
CA ALA A 406 31.13 7.41 6.06
C ALA A 406 31.01 6.11 5.23
N ALA A 407 31.39 6.18 3.95
CA ALA A 407 31.30 5.06 3.01
C ALA A 407 32.45 5.05 2.01
N LEU A 408 32.71 3.89 1.39
CA LEU A 408 33.51 3.82 0.16
C LEU A 408 32.59 3.96 -1.03
N ARG A 409 32.77 5.03 -1.81
CA ARG A 409 32.06 5.26 -3.06
C ARG A 409 32.86 4.67 -4.21
N VAL A 410 32.17 3.91 -5.05
CA VAL A 410 32.72 3.33 -6.28
C VAL A 410 31.93 3.86 -7.46
N SER A 411 32.63 4.52 -8.38
CA SER A 411 32.05 5.10 -9.61
C SER A 411 32.95 4.82 -10.80
N GLY A 412 32.44 5.00 -12.02
CA GLY A 412 33.24 4.84 -13.23
C GLY A 412 32.46 4.22 -14.38
N THR A 413 33.14 3.39 -15.17
CA THR A 413 32.55 2.69 -16.32
C THR A 413 32.89 1.22 -16.29
N SER A 414 31.97 0.38 -16.75
CA SER A 414 32.25 -1.02 -17.09
C SER A 414 32.02 -1.28 -18.58
N GLY A 415 33.02 -1.83 -19.27
CA GLY A 415 33.00 -2.00 -20.72
C GLY A 415 32.73 -0.69 -21.51
N GLY A 416 33.07 0.46 -20.92
CA GLY A 416 32.79 1.79 -21.47
C GLY A 416 31.38 2.36 -21.19
N THR A 417 30.51 1.63 -20.50
CA THR A 417 29.21 2.14 -20.03
C THR A 417 29.34 2.67 -18.60
N THR A 418 28.88 3.89 -18.34
CA THR A 418 28.86 4.45 -16.98
C THR A 418 27.97 3.63 -16.05
N ILE A 419 28.53 3.21 -14.93
CA ILE A 419 27.79 2.49 -13.87
C ILE A 419 27.08 3.48 -12.96
N GLU A 420 26.01 3.03 -12.31
CA GLU A 420 25.45 3.78 -11.18
C GLU A 420 26.44 3.80 -10.01
N THR A 421 26.55 4.94 -9.33
CA THR A 421 27.53 5.04 -8.23
C THR A 421 27.00 4.30 -7.01
N ALA A 422 27.84 3.44 -6.43
CA ALA A 422 27.50 2.69 -5.23
C ALA A 422 28.31 3.17 -4.02
N ALA A 423 27.68 3.23 -2.85
CA ALA A 423 28.36 3.42 -1.57
C ALA A 423 28.30 2.14 -0.72
N PHE A 424 29.46 1.72 -0.22
CA PHE A 424 29.60 0.52 0.61
C PHE A 424 30.11 0.88 1.99
N PHE A 425 29.43 0.42 3.04
CA PHE A 425 29.84 0.67 4.43
C PHE A 425 29.35 -0.43 5.39
N ASN A 426 30.01 -0.57 6.54
CA ASN A 426 29.66 -1.57 7.56
C ASN A 426 29.57 -3.03 7.03
N ASN A 427 30.31 -3.38 5.98
CA ASN A 427 30.34 -4.76 5.46
C ASN A 427 31.54 -5.54 6.04
N GLY A 428 31.39 -6.85 6.23
CA GLY A 428 32.50 -7.72 6.66
C GLY A 428 33.62 -7.76 5.62
N ASN A 429 33.25 -7.98 4.36
CA ASN A 429 34.14 -7.94 3.21
C ASN A 429 33.52 -7.05 2.12
N LEU A 430 34.31 -6.18 1.51
CA LEU A 430 33.98 -5.54 0.24
C LEU A 430 34.88 -6.12 -0.85
N ILE A 431 34.27 -6.67 -1.90
CA ILE A 431 34.95 -7.20 -3.08
C ILE A 431 34.56 -6.33 -4.28
N ILE A 432 35.56 -5.82 -4.98
CA ILE A 432 35.40 -5.19 -6.30
C ILE A 432 35.91 -6.21 -7.32
N ASP A 433 35.00 -6.81 -8.07
CA ASP A 433 35.28 -7.91 -8.99
C ASP A 433 35.07 -7.48 -10.45
N THR A 434 36.17 -7.39 -11.18
CA THR A 434 36.19 -7.15 -12.63
C THR A 434 36.62 -8.41 -13.39
N SER A 435 36.73 -9.56 -12.71
CA SER A 435 37.25 -10.81 -13.28
C SER A 435 36.21 -11.67 -14.01
N ASP A 436 34.92 -11.40 -13.82
CA ASP A 436 33.82 -12.16 -14.44
C ASP A 436 33.84 -12.06 -15.97
N VAL A 437 34.22 -10.89 -16.50
CA VAL A 437 34.42 -10.63 -17.92
C VAL A 437 35.79 -9.99 -18.11
N ASP A 438 36.77 -10.81 -18.47
CA ASP A 438 38.17 -10.42 -18.57
C ASP A 438 38.45 -9.37 -19.67
N GLY A 439 39.32 -8.41 -19.36
CA GLY A 439 39.88 -7.44 -20.31
C GLY A 439 40.95 -6.55 -19.67
N THR A 440 41.05 -5.28 -20.06
CA THR A 440 42.07 -4.36 -19.52
C THR A 440 41.42 -3.40 -18.52
N ASP A 441 41.70 -3.61 -17.24
CA ASP A 441 41.06 -2.85 -16.17
C ASP A 441 41.95 -1.74 -15.59
N THR A 442 41.33 -0.66 -15.13
CA THR A 442 42.00 0.46 -14.46
C THR A 442 41.20 0.88 -13.23
N ILE A 443 41.67 0.49 -12.05
CA ILE A 443 41.04 0.82 -10.77
C ILE A 443 41.92 1.85 -10.06
N THR A 444 41.35 3.03 -9.80
CA THR A 444 42.04 4.09 -9.04
C THR A 444 41.48 4.19 -7.63
N VAL A 445 42.29 3.86 -6.63
CA VAL A 445 41.94 4.08 -5.22
C VAL A 445 42.50 5.42 -4.77
N THR A 446 41.63 6.42 -4.71
CA THR A 446 41.98 7.78 -4.30
C THR A 446 42.04 7.93 -2.78
N SER A 447 41.12 7.29 -2.06
CA SER A 447 41.17 7.13 -0.61
C SER A 447 40.27 5.99 -0.14
N ALA A 448 40.63 5.38 0.99
CA ALA A 448 39.83 4.40 1.71
C ALA A 448 40.29 4.39 3.18
N SER A 449 39.86 5.36 3.97
CA SER A 449 40.44 5.69 5.28
C SER A 449 39.91 4.88 6.46
N GLY A 450 39.06 3.87 6.23
CA GLY A 450 38.57 2.95 7.26
C GLY A 450 37.39 3.49 8.08
N SER A 451 37.07 4.78 7.98
CA SER A 451 35.90 5.39 8.64
C SER A 451 34.58 4.79 8.17
N HIS A 452 34.58 4.18 6.98
CA HIS A 452 33.45 3.46 6.38
C HIS A 452 33.17 2.08 6.98
N ALA A 453 34.04 1.59 7.88
CA ALA A 453 33.85 0.33 8.60
C ALA A 453 33.63 -0.92 7.73
N ASN A 454 34.15 -0.93 6.50
CA ASN A 454 34.30 -2.18 5.74
C ASN A 454 35.49 -2.95 6.32
N GLY A 455 35.27 -4.22 6.69
CA GLY A 455 36.26 -5.06 7.35
C GLY A 455 37.47 -5.32 6.46
N ASN A 456 37.24 -5.96 5.32
CA ASN A 456 38.25 -6.24 4.30
C ASN A 456 37.92 -5.49 3.00
N LEU A 457 38.95 -5.15 2.21
CA LEU A 457 38.80 -4.66 0.83
C LEU A 457 39.61 -5.57 -0.10
N THR A 458 38.94 -6.15 -1.08
CA THR A 458 39.55 -6.93 -2.16
C THR A 458 39.24 -6.26 -3.48
N VAL A 459 40.25 -6.04 -4.32
CA VAL A 459 40.10 -5.68 -5.72
C VAL A 459 40.63 -6.86 -6.55
N ALA A 460 39.78 -7.46 -7.37
CA ALA A 460 40.11 -8.60 -8.21
C ALA A 460 39.96 -8.20 -9.68
N THR A 461 41.06 -8.16 -10.43
CA THR A 461 41.07 -7.64 -11.82
C THR A 461 41.04 -8.71 -12.90
N GLY A 462 40.79 -9.98 -12.54
CA GLY A 462 40.88 -11.07 -13.51
C GLY A 462 42.28 -11.22 -14.12
N GLY A 463 42.36 -11.93 -15.25
CA GLY A 463 43.53 -11.92 -16.10
C GLY A 463 44.79 -12.66 -15.67
N THR A 464 45.65 -12.87 -16.66
CA THR A 464 47.09 -13.02 -16.45
C THR A 464 47.74 -11.64 -16.51
N ALA A 465 48.97 -11.49 -16.02
CA ALA A 465 49.71 -10.22 -16.10
C ALA A 465 49.91 -9.65 -17.54
N ALA A 466 49.45 -10.35 -18.58
CA ALA A 466 49.48 -9.92 -19.97
C ALA A 466 48.32 -9.00 -20.37
N ASP A 467 47.24 -8.95 -19.58
CA ASP A 467 45.96 -8.34 -20.00
C ASP A 467 45.92 -6.82 -19.73
N GLY A 468 46.88 -6.32 -18.94
CA GLY A 468 47.19 -4.89 -18.84
C GLY A 468 46.57 -4.17 -17.66
N ASP A 469 45.98 -4.92 -16.71
CA ASP A 469 45.27 -4.37 -15.56
C ASP A 469 46.15 -3.48 -14.68
N GLN A 470 45.53 -2.44 -14.15
CA GLN A 470 46.20 -1.48 -13.29
C GLN A 470 45.36 -1.17 -12.05
N ILE A 471 45.97 -1.33 -10.88
CA ILE A 471 45.45 -0.81 -9.62
C ILE A 471 46.34 0.35 -9.18
N LEU A 472 45.81 1.57 -9.23
CA LEU A 472 46.51 2.81 -8.89
C LEU A 472 46.12 3.24 -7.47
N LEU A 473 47.05 3.15 -6.53
CA LEU A 473 46.87 3.60 -5.16
C LEU A 473 47.35 5.05 -5.00
N ASN A 474 46.43 6.00 -5.19
CA ASN A 474 46.73 7.45 -5.18
C ASN A 474 46.47 8.12 -3.82
N GLY A 475 46.05 7.37 -2.80
CA GLY A 475 45.93 7.86 -1.43
C GLY A 475 46.03 6.76 -0.38
N SER A 476 45.63 7.09 0.85
CA SER A 476 45.70 6.14 1.98
C SER A 476 44.62 5.07 1.83
N VAL A 477 45.02 3.81 1.98
CA VAL A 477 44.10 2.68 2.12
C VAL A 477 44.29 2.04 3.47
N THR A 478 43.22 2.02 4.25
CA THR A 478 43.17 1.58 5.64
C THR A 478 41.81 0.92 5.86
N THR A 479 41.83 -0.40 6.05
CA THR A 479 40.67 -1.19 6.49
C THR A 479 40.96 -1.77 7.87
N THR A 480 39.96 -2.31 8.56
CA THR A 480 40.19 -2.95 9.87
C THR A 480 40.80 -4.35 9.74
N GLY A 481 40.68 -4.98 8.58
CA GLY A 481 41.19 -6.31 8.23
C GLY A 481 42.23 -6.29 7.10
N THR A 482 42.18 -7.33 6.27
CA THR A 482 43.09 -7.58 5.15
C THR A 482 42.72 -6.72 3.93
N GLN A 483 43.75 -6.34 3.18
CA GLN A 483 43.63 -5.71 1.87
C GLN A 483 44.27 -6.64 0.84
N THR A 484 43.54 -6.96 -0.22
CA THR A 484 44.03 -7.80 -1.33
C THR A 484 43.86 -7.03 -2.63
N TYR A 485 44.92 -6.97 -3.43
CA TYR A 485 44.97 -6.32 -4.73
C TYR A 485 45.62 -7.26 -5.74
#